data_AF-A0A6G1FZV9-F1
#
_entry.id   AF-A0A6G1FZV9-F1
#
_cell.length_a   1.000
_cell.length_b   1.000
_cell.length_c   1.000
_cell.angle_alpha   90.00
_cell.angle_beta   90.00
_cell.angle_gamma   90.00
#
_symmetry.space_group_name_H-M   'P 1'
#
loop_
_entity.id
_entity.type
_entity.pdbx_description
1 polymer ?
#
loop_
_entity_poly.entity_id
_entity_poly.type
_entity_poly.pdbx_seq_one_letter_code
_entity_poly.pdbx_strand_id
1 'polypeptide(L)' 'GQVDVNSNDSYGRTPLLAAAESGHEAVVKLLLETGQVNVDSKDRSGWMPLLRVTWNGHKAVVKLLQSSIVT' A
#
# COMPACT_ATOMS: atom_id res chain seq x y z
N GLY A 1 9.44 -0.54 21.43
CA GLY A 1 10.11 0.02 20.25
C GLY A 1 9.03 0.52 19.31
N GLN A 2 9.18 1.73 18.77
CA GLN A 2 8.23 2.28 17.80
C GLN A 2 8.52 1.61 16.45
N VAL A 3 7.50 1.00 15.83
CA VAL A 3 7.61 0.41 14.49
C VAL A 3 7.15 1.47 13.49
N ASP A 4 8.01 1.81 12.54
CA ASP A 4 7.66 2.71 11.44
C ASP A 4 6.98 1.91 10.32
N VAL A 5 5.67 2.12 10.16
CA VAL A 5 4.82 1.44 9.17
C VAL A 5 5.12 1.88 7.73
N ASN A 6 5.89 2.95 7.53
CA ASN A 6 6.25 3.50 6.24
C ASN A 6 7.71 3.21 5.83
N SER A 7 8.47 2.52 6.68
CA SER A 7 9.83 2.07 6.37
C SER A 7 9.82 1.27 5.06
N ASN A 8 10.77 1.54 4.17
CA ASN A 8 10.79 0.95 2.84
C ASN A 8 11.96 -0.01 2.62
N ASP A 9 11.79 -0.93 1.68
CA ASP A 9 12.83 -1.87 1.28
C ASP A 9 13.88 -1.22 0.35
N SER A 10 14.85 -2.01 -0.10
CA SER A 10 15.88 -1.57 -1.06
C SER A 10 15.35 -1.16 -2.43
N TYR A 11 14.05 -1.32 -2.70
CA TYR A 11 13.37 -0.85 -3.91
C TYR A 11 12.49 0.38 -3.63
N GLY A 12 12.46 0.87 -2.39
CA GLY A 12 11.59 1.97 -1.98
C GLY A 12 10.14 1.54 -1.74
N ARG A 13 9.86 0.23 -1.69
CA ARG A 13 8.50 -0.27 -1.45
C ARG A 13 8.19 -0.22 0.04
N THR A 14 7.08 0.42 0.39
CA THR A 14 6.51 0.34 1.74
C THR A 14 5.80 -1.00 1.96
N PRO A 15 5.54 -1.41 3.22
CA PRO A 15 4.74 -2.58 3.53
C PRO A 15 3.38 -2.56 2.82
N LEU A 16 2.75 -1.38 2.73
CA LEU A 16 1.49 -1.21 2.01
C LEU A 16 1.65 -1.49 0.51
N LEU A 17 2.70 -0.96 -0.12
CA LEU A 17 2.95 -1.18 -1.54
C LEU A 17 3.21 -2.65 -1.85
N ALA A 18 4.02 -3.33 -1.03
CA ALA A 18 4.32 -4.76 -1.20
C ALA A 18 3.07 -5.65 -0.99
N ALA A 19 2.27 -5.35 0.04
CA ALA A 19 1.02 -6.06 0.31
C ALA A 19 -0.02 -5.84 -0.80
N ALA A 20 -0.10 -4.61 -1.30
CA ALA A 20 -0.99 -4.25 -2.40
C ALA A 20 -0.59 -4.96 -3.70
N GLU A 21 0.69 -4.86 -4.09
CA GLU A 21 1.26 -5.55 -5.25
C GLU A 21 0.96 -7.06 -5.23
N SER A 22 1.06 -7.69 -4.06
CA SER A 22 0.83 -9.13 -3.88
C SER A 22 -0.64 -9.52 -3.69
N GLY A 23 -1.57 -8.55 -3.68
CA GLY A 23 -3.01 -8.80 -3.50
C GLY A 23 -3.40 -9.24 -2.08
N HIS A 24 -2.58 -8.97 -1.07
CA HIS A 24 -2.79 -9.39 0.32
C HIS A 24 -3.81 -8.49 1.03
N GLU A 25 -5.09 -8.69 0.71
CA GLU A 25 -6.21 -7.86 1.18
C GLU A 25 -6.23 -7.67 2.71
N ALA A 26 -6.07 -8.74 3.48
CA ALA A 26 -6.10 -8.68 4.95
C ALA A 26 -4.96 -7.82 5.53
N VAL A 27 -3.77 -7.88 4.92
CA VAL A 27 -2.61 -7.08 5.33
C VAL A 27 -2.82 -5.61 4.96
N VAL A 28 -3.39 -5.35 3.77
CA VAL A 28 -3.72 -3.98 3.34
C VAL A 28 -4.73 -3.34 4.31
N LYS A 29 -5.80 -4.05 4.69
CA LYS A 29 -6.76 -3.57 5.70
C LYS A 29 -6.08 -3.24 7.02
N LEU A 30 -5.28 -4.18 7.55
CA LEU A 30 -4.58 -4.01 8.82
C LEU A 30 -3.63 -2.80 8.80
N LEU A 31 -2.93 -2.55 7.69
CA LEU A 31 -2.04 -1.40 7.55
C LEU A 31 -2.81 -0.07 7.48
N LEU A 32 -3.95 -0.03 6.77
CA LEU A 32 -4.79 1.16 6.67
C LEU A 32 -5.44 1.52 8.02
N GLU A 33 -5.86 0.52 8.80
CA GLU A 33 -6.43 0.70 10.14
C GLU A 33 -5.45 1.33 11.15
N THR A 34 -4.14 1.31 10.87
CA THR A 34 -3.15 1.99 11.73
C THR A 34 -3.27 3.51 11.71
N GLY A 35 -3.91 4.09 10.68
CA GLY A 35 -4.05 5.54 10.48
C GLY A 35 -2.74 6.30 10.25
N GLN A 36 -1.60 5.60 10.21
CA GLN A 36 -0.25 6.19 10.11
C GLN A 36 0.40 5.91 8.76
N VAL A 37 -0.23 5.08 7.93
CA VAL A 37 0.35 4.64 6.65
C VAL A 37 0.21 5.73 5.59
N ASN A 38 1.28 5.97 4.84
CA ASN A 38 1.27 6.86 3.69
C ASN A 38 0.82 6.07 2.45
N VAL A 39 -0.45 6.23 2.07
CA VAL A 39 -1.06 5.54 0.93
C VAL A 39 -0.50 5.99 -0.42
N ASP A 40 0.10 7.17 -0.49
CA ASP A 40 0.64 7.78 -1.71
C ASP A 40 2.15 7.59 -1.87
N SER A 41 2.79 6.84 -0.97
CA SER A 41 4.22 6.60 -1.02
C SER A 41 4.62 5.92 -2.34
N LYS A 42 5.67 6.45 -2.97
CA LYS A 42 6.18 5.97 -4.26
C LYS A 42 7.42 5.12 -4.05
N ASP A 43 7.51 4.02 -4.79
CA ASP A 43 8.76 3.27 -4.92
C ASP A 43 9.80 4.05 -5.74
N ARG A 44 11.02 3.51 -5.86
CA ARG A 44 12.11 4.16 -6.61
C ARG A 44 11.80 4.37 -8.10
N SER A 45 10.83 3.62 -8.63
CA SER A 45 10.36 3.73 -10.00
C SER A 45 9.18 4.70 -10.14
N GLY A 46 8.78 5.37 -9.07
CA GLY A 46 7.70 6.35 -9.05
C GLY A 46 6.30 5.74 -8.91
N TRP A 47 6.18 4.43 -8.68
CA TRP A 47 4.89 3.75 -8.58
C TRP A 47 4.35 3.80 -7.16
N MET A 48 3.07 4.15 -7.03
CA MET A 48 2.33 4.08 -5.77
C MET A 48 1.44 2.82 -5.70
N PRO A 49 1.00 2.40 -4.49
CA PRO A 49 0.21 1.19 -4.30
C PRO A 49 -0.97 1.05 -5.26
N LEU A 50 -1.76 2.12 -5.45
CA LEU A 50 -2.94 2.11 -6.33
C LEU A 50 -2.56 1.82 -7.80
N LEU A 51 -1.43 2.34 -8.29
CA LEU A 51 -0.98 2.10 -9.66
C LEU A 51 -0.50 0.67 -9.89
N ARG A 52 0.06 -0.01 -8.89
CA ARG A 52 0.49 -1.42 -9.03
C ARG A 52 -0.70 -2.38 -9.05
N VAL A 53 -1.72 -2.14 -8.24
CA VAL A 53 -2.85 -3.09 -8.10
C VAL A 53 -3.80 -3.11 -9.28
N THR A 54 -3.86 -2.03 -10.06
CA THR A 54 -4.68 -1.97 -11.27
C THR A 54 -4.16 -2.89 -12.37
N TRP A 55 -2.86 -3.16 -12.40
CA TRP A 55 -2.22 -4.06 -13.37
C TRP A 55 -2.32 -5.54 -12.98
N ASN A 56 -2.39 -5.84 -11.67
CA ASN A 56 -2.42 -7.22 -11.17
C ASN A 56 -3.84 -7.81 -11.00
N GLY A 57 -4.91 -7.05 -11.26
CA GLY A 57 -6.29 -7.56 -11.22
C GLY A 57 -6.85 -7.78 -9.81
N HIS A 58 -6.21 -7.27 -8.76
CA HIS A 58 -6.63 -7.39 -7.36
C HIS A 58 -7.78 -6.42 -7.00
N LYS A 59 -8.97 -6.65 -7.58
CA LYS A 59 -10.14 -5.76 -7.45
C LYS A 59 -10.51 -5.38 -6.00
N ALA A 60 -10.36 -6.31 -5.05
CA ALA A 60 -10.65 -6.04 -3.65
C ALA A 60 -9.67 -5.02 -3.04
N VAL A 61 -8.38 -5.16 -3.33
CA VAL A 61 -7.34 -4.23 -2.87
C VAL A 61 -7.49 -2.86 -3.53
N VAL A 62 -7.83 -2.81 -4.83
CA VAL A 62 -8.16 -1.55 -5.53
C VAL A 62 -9.27 -0.80 -4.79
N LYS A 63 -10.35 -1.51 -4.45
CA LYS A 63 -11.49 -0.90 -3.74
C LYS A 63 -11.08 -0.37 -2.35
N LEU A 64 -10.26 -1.12 -1.61
CA LEU A 64 -9.76 -0.67 -0.30
C LEU A 64 -8.92 0.60 -0.40
N LEU A 65 -7.93 0.62 -1.30
CA LEU A 65 -7.06 1.78 -1.47
C LEU A 65 -7.82 3.01 -1.97
N GLN A 66 -8.80 2.83 -2.88
CA GLN A 66 -9.68 3.92 -3.33
C GLN A 66 -10.52 4.49 -2.18
N SER A 67 -11.02 3.64 -1.28
CA SER A 67 -11.74 4.10 -0.09
C SER A 67 -10.86 4.86 0.91
N SER A 68 -9.54 4.65 0.88
CA SER A 68 -8.60 5.34 1.77
C SER A 68 -7.98 6.61 1.19
N ILE A 69 -8.11 6.86 -0.12
CA ILE A 69 -7.59 8.06 -0.80
C ILE A 69 -8.57 9.26 -0.74
N VAL A 70 -9.75 9.09 -0.15
CA VAL A 70 -10.69 10.21 0.06
C VAL A 70 -10.45 10.84 1.43
N THR A 71 -9.55 11.83 1.49
CA THR A 71 -9.64 13.12 2.23
C THR A 71 -8.39 13.95 1.94
#